data_AF-A0A1S3Y5W5-F1
#
_entry.id   AF-A0A1S3Y5W5-F1
#
_cell.length_a   1.000
_cell.length_b   1.000
_cell.length_c   1.000
_cell.angle_alpha   90.00
_cell.angle_beta   90.00
_cell.angle_gamma   90.00
#
_symmetry.space_group_name_H-M   'P 1'
#
loop_
_entity.id
_entity.type
_entity.pdbx_description
1 polymer ?
#
loop_
_entity_poly.entity_id
_entity_poly.type
_entity_poly.pdbx_seq_one_letter_code
_entity_poly.pdbx_strand_id
1 'polypeptide(L)'
;MTEYEILQNVCGNIRHFHELIVNGCVGHEIAEYVLPQFQLMAERVGRFLWKNQIGGHSRLYKLAHLFLEIIPTQLEVMHICHTNLKASTSAEVGRFIKQLLETSPDILREYLIHLQEHMINVITASTPAARNIHIMIEFLLIILTDVPKDFFHNGKLFKFLARIGALTRDVSAMARNLEEKSKNAESTNETNSATLGLLENIEVLRRELKNVYLKTPDSSQLCFP
;
A
#
# COMPACT_ATOMS: atom_id res chain seq x y z
N MET A 1 7.31 10.32 -10.56
CA MET A 1 6.78 11.08 -9.41
C MET A 1 7.93 11.29 -8.43
N THR A 2 8.08 12.48 -7.88
CA THR A 2 9.05 12.78 -6.81
C THR A 2 8.49 12.36 -5.45
N GLU A 3 9.33 12.13 -4.44
CA GLU A 3 8.85 11.82 -3.09
C GLU A 3 7.92 12.93 -2.54
N TYR A 4 8.15 14.20 -2.84
CA TYR A 4 7.23 15.26 -2.39
C TYR A 4 5.85 15.19 -3.05
N GLU A 5 5.78 14.78 -4.32
CA GLU A 5 4.50 14.52 -5.00
C GLU A 5 3.79 13.31 -4.37
N ILE A 6 4.53 12.27 -3.97
CA ILE A 6 3.98 11.12 -3.21
C ILE A 6 3.37 11.62 -1.90
N LEU A 7 4.11 12.42 -1.12
CA LEU A 7 3.61 13.00 0.13
C LEU A 7 2.33 13.82 -0.10
N GLN A 8 2.31 14.66 -1.13
CA GLN A 8 1.13 15.46 -1.49
C GLN A 8 -0.07 14.57 -1.84
N ASN A 9 0.14 13.52 -2.63
CA ASN A 9 -0.93 12.60 -3.00
C ASN A 9 -1.45 11.83 -1.77
N VAL A 10 -0.56 11.38 -0.89
CA VAL A 10 -0.94 10.68 0.34
C VAL A 10 -1.80 11.60 1.23
N CYS A 11 -1.32 12.82 1.51
CA CYS A 11 -2.10 13.79 2.28
C CYS A 11 -3.42 14.18 1.60
N GLY A 12 -3.42 14.33 0.27
CA GLY A 12 -4.61 14.63 -0.52
C GLY A 12 -5.66 13.53 -0.43
N ASN A 13 -5.25 12.26 -0.57
CA ASN A 13 -6.14 11.10 -0.45
C ASN A 13 -6.80 11.03 0.92
N ILE A 14 -6.06 11.27 2.00
CA ILE A 14 -6.60 11.28 3.35
C ILE A 14 -7.58 12.44 3.57
N ARG A 15 -7.25 13.63 3.07
CA ARG A 15 -8.17 14.78 3.10
C ARG A 15 -9.48 14.47 2.36
N HIS A 16 -9.40 13.90 1.16
CA HIS A 16 -10.60 13.57 0.38
C HIS A 16 -11.43 12.45 1.03
N PHE A 17 -10.80 11.47 1.68
CA PHE A 17 -11.55 10.49 2.46
C PHE A 17 -12.24 11.15 3.67
N HIS A 18 -11.57 12.08 4.34
CA HIS A 18 -12.16 12.84 5.43
C HIS A 18 -13.37 13.68 4.94
N GLU A 19 -13.31 14.26 3.75
CA GLU A 19 -14.46 14.94 3.12
C GLU A 19 -15.65 13.98 2.94
N LEU A 20 -15.42 12.72 2.54
CA LEU A 20 -16.49 11.70 2.47
C LEU A 20 -17.12 11.42 3.84
N ILE A 21 -16.33 11.42 4.92
CA ILE A 21 -16.85 11.27 6.28
C ILE A 21 -17.75 12.45 6.64
N VAL A 22 -17.27 13.68 6.42
CA VAL A 22 -18.03 14.91 6.72
C VAL A 22 -19.33 14.98 5.93
N ASN A 23 -19.33 14.51 4.68
CA ASN A 23 -20.51 14.47 3.82
C ASN A 23 -21.48 13.32 4.15
N GLY A 24 -21.20 12.49 5.15
CA GLY A 24 -22.05 11.35 5.51
C GLY A 24 -22.01 10.19 4.51
N CYS A 25 -21.03 10.14 3.60
CA CYS A 25 -20.84 9.05 2.65
C CYS A 25 -20.20 7.80 3.28
N VAL A 26 -19.65 7.95 4.49
CA VAL A 26 -18.99 6.87 5.25
C VAL A 26 -19.77 6.62 6.53
N GLY A 27 -20.04 5.36 6.83
CA GLY A 27 -20.76 4.96 8.04
C GLY A 27 -20.02 5.35 9.33
N HIS A 28 -20.78 5.61 10.39
CA HIS A 28 -20.25 6.09 11.68
C HIS A 28 -19.13 5.21 12.25
N GLU A 29 -19.32 3.89 12.25
CA GLU A 29 -18.34 2.92 12.77
C GLU A 29 -16.98 3.03 12.05
N ILE A 30 -17.00 3.22 10.73
CA ILE A 30 -15.78 3.38 9.92
C ILE A 30 -15.13 4.73 10.25
N ALA A 31 -15.94 5.79 10.38
CA ALA A 31 -15.45 7.11 10.71
C ALA A 31 -14.75 7.14 12.07
N GLU A 32 -15.36 6.55 13.11
CA GLU A 32 -14.76 6.42 14.44
C GLU A 32 -13.45 5.63 14.42
N TYR A 33 -13.38 4.58 13.60
CA TYR A 33 -12.18 3.76 13.46
C TYR A 33 -11.00 4.50 12.80
N VAL A 34 -11.24 5.31 11.76
CA VAL A 34 -10.15 5.95 11.00
C VAL A 34 -9.72 7.31 11.54
N LEU A 35 -10.62 8.05 12.20
CA LEU A 35 -10.35 9.43 12.60
C LEU A 35 -9.12 9.57 13.52
N PRO A 36 -8.89 8.69 14.52
CA PRO A 36 -7.68 8.74 15.33
C PRO A 36 -6.40 8.54 14.51
N GLN A 37 -6.45 7.72 13.45
CA GLN A 37 -5.31 7.47 12.57
C GLN A 37 -4.98 8.71 11.74
N PHE A 38 -6.01 9.45 11.29
CA PHE A 38 -5.83 10.69 10.54
C PHE A 38 -5.21 11.78 11.41
N GLN A 39 -5.63 11.88 12.67
CA GLN A 39 -5.03 12.80 13.64
C GLN A 39 -3.55 12.47 13.87
N LEU A 40 -3.22 11.19 14.10
CA LEU A 40 -1.84 10.75 14.28
C LEU A 40 -0.98 11.04 13.04
N MET A 41 -1.51 10.80 11.85
CA MET A 41 -0.84 11.14 10.59
C MET A 41 -0.60 12.65 10.47
N ALA A 42 -1.61 13.48 10.76
CA ALA A 42 -1.47 14.94 10.73
C ALA A 42 -0.39 15.43 11.69
N GLU A 43 -0.31 14.85 12.90
CA GLU A 43 0.73 15.15 13.88
C GLU A 43 2.14 14.77 13.36
N ARG A 44 2.28 13.59 12.75
CA ARG A 44 3.55 13.12 12.14
C ARG A 44 4.01 14.05 11.02
N VAL A 45 3.12 14.41 10.11
CA VAL A 45 3.40 15.36 9.01
C VAL A 45 3.76 16.73 9.59
N GLY A 46 3.01 17.22 10.58
CA GLY A 46 3.29 18.49 11.24
C GLY A 46 4.69 18.54 11.89
N ARG A 47 5.06 17.49 12.62
CA ARG A 47 6.42 17.35 13.20
C ARG A 47 7.50 17.32 12.13
N PHE A 48 7.27 16.61 11.03
CA PHE A 48 8.21 16.59 9.90
C PHE A 48 8.41 17.98 9.29
N LEU A 49 7.32 18.70 9.00
CA LEU A 49 7.38 20.05 8.43
C LEU A 49 8.10 21.01 9.39
N TRP A 50 7.78 20.96 10.68
CA TRP A 50 8.43 21.78 11.71
C TRP A 50 9.95 21.54 11.77
N LYS A 51 10.38 20.28 11.84
CA LYS A 51 11.81 19.91 11.88
C LYS A 51 12.57 20.34 10.62
N ASN A 52 11.91 20.36 9.46
CA ASN A 52 12.53 20.76 8.20
C ASN A 52 12.67 22.28 8.04
N GLN A 53 11.86 23.08 8.74
CA GLN A 53 12.04 24.53 8.79
C GLN A 53 13.27 24.94 9.62
N ILE A 54 13.67 24.12 10.60
CA ILE A 54 14.65 24.49 11.63
C ILE A 54 16.02 23.79 11.46
N GLY A 55 16.10 22.63 10.79
CA GLY A 55 17.32 21.81 10.75
C GLY A 55 17.85 21.44 9.36
N GLY A 56 19.04 21.94 9.00
CA GLY A 56 19.75 21.72 7.72
C GLY A 56 20.42 20.35 7.52
N HIS A 57 19.80 19.25 7.94
CA HIS A 57 20.29 17.88 7.66
C HIS A 57 19.43 17.15 6.64
N SER A 58 20.08 16.21 5.91
CA SER A 58 19.56 15.30 4.87
C SER A 58 18.03 15.15 4.86
N ARG A 59 17.40 15.78 3.86
CA ARG A 59 15.93 15.83 3.72
C ARG A 59 15.33 14.48 3.29
N LEU A 60 16.10 13.65 2.59
CA LEU A 60 15.63 12.40 1.98
C LEU A 60 15.39 11.31 3.04
N TYR A 61 16.34 11.07 3.95
CA TYR A 61 16.18 10.05 5.00
C TYR A 61 14.97 10.33 5.92
N LYS A 62 14.68 11.62 6.17
CA LYS A 62 13.53 12.04 6.96
C LYS A 62 12.20 11.75 6.26
N LEU A 63 12.18 11.80 4.92
CA LEU A 63 10.97 11.59 4.14
C LEU A 63 10.65 10.10 4.00
N ALA A 64 11.66 9.26 3.78
CA ALA A 64 11.54 7.80 3.84
C ALA A 64 10.94 7.34 5.18
N HIS A 65 11.47 7.84 6.30
CA HIS A 65 10.91 7.54 7.62
C HIS A 65 9.46 8.03 7.76
N LEU A 66 9.14 9.23 7.28
CA LEU A 66 7.76 9.74 7.33
C LEU A 66 6.81 8.82 6.54
N PHE A 67 7.21 8.32 5.37
CA PHE A 67 6.38 7.42 4.58
C PHE A 67 6.05 6.12 5.31
N LEU A 68 7.03 5.53 6.00
CA LEU A 68 6.82 4.36 6.85
C LEU A 68 5.77 4.60 7.94
N GLU A 69 5.66 5.85 8.39
CA GLU A 69 4.70 6.23 9.43
C GLU A 69 3.30 6.60 8.89
N ILE A 70 3.18 7.17 7.68
CA ILE A 70 1.91 7.74 7.20
C ILE A 70 1.22 6.88 6.13
N ILE A 71 1.96 6.21 5.25
CA ILE A 71 1.37 5.42 4.17
C ILE A 71 0.52 4.25 4.69
N PRO A 72 0.83 3.61 5.84
CA PRO A 72 -0.08 2.61 6.43
C PRO A 72 -1.51 3.11 6.65
N THR A 73 -1.71 4.38 6.98
CA THR A 73 -3.03 4.98 7.12
C THR A 73 -3.76 5.06 5.77
N GLN A 74 -3.03 5.38 4.69
CA GLN A 74 -3.60 5.32 3.34
C GLN A 74 -3.92 3.89 2.91
N LEU A 75 -3.09 2.90 3.26
CA LEU A 75 -3.37 1.50 2.98
C LEU A 75 -4.68 1.05 3.63
N GLU A 76 -4.97 1.54 4.83
CA GLU A 76 -6.24 1.26 5.50
C GLU A 76 -7.42 1.94 4.81
N VAL A 77 -7.29 3.20 4.38
CA VAL A 77 -8.30 3.88 3.56
C VAL A 77 -8.58 3.09 2.27
N MET A 78 -7.54 2.62 1.60
CA MET A 78 -7.67 1.81 0.40
C MET A 78 -8.38 0.48 0.66
N HIS A 79 -8.08 -0.18 1.78
CA HIS A 79 -8.77 -1.39 2.22
C HIS A 79 -10.26 -1.13 2.48
N ILE A 80 -10.60 -0.07 3.22
CA ILE A 80 -11.99 0.32 3.51
C ILE A 80 -12.76 0.61 2.22
N CYS A 81 -12.14 1.29 1.27
CA CYS A 81 -12.75 1.54 -0.03
C CYS A 81 -13.11 0.24 -0.77
N HIS A 82 -12.25 -0.76 -0.69
CA HIS A 82 -12.44 -2.02 -1.40
C HIS A 82 -13.42 -2.99 -0.71
N THR A 83 -13.54 -2.90 0.61
CA THR A 83 -14.38 -3.80 1.41
C THR A 83 -15.73 -3.16 1.71
N ASN A 84 -15.72 -2.04 2.42
CA ASN A 84 -16.92 -1.41 2.96
C ASN A 84 -17.63 -0.49 1.96
N LEU A 85 -16.86 0.23 1.12
CA LEU A 85 -17.43 1.24 0.22
C LEU A 85 -17.63 0.75 -1.22
N LYS A 86 -17.24 -0.50 -1.54
CA LYS A 86 -17.29 -1.05 -2.89
C LYS A 86 -18.70 -1.10 -3.50
N ALA A 87 -19.72 -1.28 -2.67
CA ALA A 87 -21.12 -1.32 -3.08
C ALA A 87 -21.83 0.03 -2.96
N SER A 88 -21.11 1.10 -2.59
CA SER A 88 -21.69 2.43 -2.44
C SER A 88 -22.21 2.94 -3.79
N THR A 89 -23.43 3.48 -3.78
CA THR A 89 -24.05 4.15 -4.94
C THR A 89 -23.70 5.63 -5.00
N SER A 90 -22.94 6.16 -4.03
CA SER A 90 -22.54 7.56 -3.99
C SER A 90 -21.56 7.90 -5.10
N ALA A 91 -21.91 8.89 -5.92
CA ALA A 91 -21.05 9.41 -6.98
C ALA A 91 -19.75 10.01 -6.41
N GLU A 92 -19.78 10.59 -5.21
CA GLU A 92 -18.60 11.12 -4.51
C GLU A 92 -17.63 9.99 -4.16
N VAL A 93 -18.14 8.90 -3.59
CA VAL A 93 -17.35 7.71 -3.26
C VAL A 93 -16.74 7.11 -4.53
N GLY A 94 -17.52 7.00 -5.62
CA GLY A 94 -17.03 6.51 -6.90
C GLY A 94 -15.87 7.36 -7.47
N ARG A 95 -15.99 8.70 -7.41
CA ARG A 95 -14.92 9.62 -7.82
C ARG A 95 -13.68 9.48 -6.96
N PHE A 96 -13.85 9.42 -5.64
CA PHE A 96 -12.74 9.26 -4.72
C PHE A 96 -11.97 7.95 -4.96
N ILE A 97 -12.67 6.82 -5.10
CA ILE A 97 -12.05 5.51 -5.36
C ILE A 97 -11.22 5.56 -6.64
N LYS A 98 -11.73 6.20 -7.69
CA LYS A 98 -10.99 6.38 -8.95
C LYS A 98 -9.69 7.16 -8.72
N GLN A 99 -9.76 8.32 -8.06
CA GLN A 99 -8.59 9.15 -7.77
C GLN A 99 -7.56 8.43 -6.88
N LEU A 100 -8.04 7.72 -5.85
CA LEU A 100 -7.19 6.93 -4.97
C LEU A 100 -6.39 5.91 -5.79
N LEU A 101 -7.07 5.17 -6.67
CA LEU A 101 -6.45 4.12 -7.49
C LEU A 101 -5.52 4.66 -8.58
N GLU A 102 -5.75 5.88 -9.08
CA GLU A 102 -4.85 6.55 -10.02
C GLU A 102 -3.49 6.89 -9.38
N THR A 103 -3.49 7.25 -8.09
CA THR A 103 -2.26 7.60 -7.37
C THR A 103 -1.60 6.40 -6.66
N SER A 104 -2.36 5.33 -6.41
CA SER A 104 -1.89 4.14 -5.70
C SER A 104 -0.62 3.49 -6.26
N PRO A 105 -0.40 3.30 -7.57
CA PRO A 105 0.75 2.56 -8.07
C PRO A 105 2.08 3.17 -7.62
N ASP A 106 2.24 4.48 -7.82
CA ASP A 106 3.46 5.19 -7.43
C ASP A 106 3.63 5.21 -5.90
N ILE A 107 2.55 5.40 -5.14
CA ILE A 107 2.58 5.41 -3.66
C ILE A 107 2.96 4.03 -3.10
N LEU A 108 2.36 2.96 -3.61
CA LEU A 108 2.64 1.59 -3.19
C LEU A 108 4.08 1.21 -3.50
N ARG A 109 4.56 1.58 -4.69
CA ARG A 109 5.94 1.30 -5.11
C ARG A 109 6.94 2.01 -4.20
N GLU A 110 6.76 3.32 -3.99
CA GLU A 110 7.67 4.11 -3.14
C GLU A 110 7.68 3.58 -1.70
N TYR A 111 6.51 3.26 -1.18
CA TYR A 111 6.36 2.69 0.15
C TYR A 111 7.10 1.35 0.30
N LEU A 112 6.95 0.45 -0.67
CA LEU A 112 7.60 -0.86 -0.65
C LEU A 112 9.13 -0.75 -0.75
N ILE A 113 9.67 0.20 -1.50
CA ILE A 113 11.12 0.48 -1.56
C ILE A 113 11.63 0.84 -0.16
N HIS A 114 11.00 1.83 0.50
CA HIS A 114 11.42 2.23 1.83
C HIS A 114 11.19 1.15 2.88
N LEU A 115 10.13 0.36 2.75
CA LEU A 115 9.88 -0.78 3.64
C LEU A 115 10.97 -1.83 3.48
N GLN A 116 11.42 -2.12 2.25
CA GLN A 116 12.52 -3.04 1.99
C GLN A 116 13.83 -2.55 2.62
N GLU A 117 14.18 -1.28 2.40
CA GLU A 117 15.38 -0.66 2.98
C GLU A 117 15.35 -0.67 4.51
N HIS A 118 14.21 -0.32 5.11
CA HIS A 118 14.01 -0.36 6.56
C HIS A 118 14.19 -1.77 7.12
N MET A 119 13.59 -2.75 6.45
CA MET A 119 13.72 -4.16 6.84
C MET A 119 15.17 -4.65 6.80
N ILE A 120 15.94 -4.30 5.77
CA ILE A 120 17.36 -4.69 5.66
C ILE A 120 18.18 -4.10 6.82
N ASN A 121 17.88 -2.86 7.22
CA ASN A 121 18.66 -2.13 8.21
C ASN A 121 18.28 -2.46 9.66
N VAL A 122 17.02 -2.79 9.93
CA VAL A 122 16.48 -2.91 11.30
C VAL A 122 16.17 -4.36 11.69
N ILE A 123 15.84 -5.22 10.73
CA ILE A 123 15.44 -6.61 10.98
C ILE A 123 16.55 -7.50 10.45
N THR A 124 17.35 -8.10 11.35
CA THR A 124 18.41 -9.04 10.95
C THR A 124 17.82 -10.10 10.02
N ALA A 125 18.26 -10.10 8.76
CA ALA A 125 17.68 -10.86 7.64
C ALA A 125 17.77 -12.40 7.78
N SER A 126 18.23 -12.90 8.92
CA SER A 126 18.48 -14.32 9.18
C SER A 126 17.27 -15.10 9.71
N THR A 127 16.15 -14.43 10.03
CA THR A 127 14.92 -15.16 10.41
C THR A 127 14.12 -15.60 9.17
N PRO A 128 13.55 -16.81 9.14
CA PRO A 128 12.69 -17.27 8.04
C PRO A 128 11.52 -16.33 7.75
N ALA A 129 10.93 -15.73 8.79
CA ALA A 129 9.84 -14.76 8.66
C ALA A 129 10.29 -13.47 7.95
N ALA A 130 11.46 -12.91 8.33
CA ALA A 130 12.01 -11.73 7.63
C ALA A 130 12.24 -12.01 6.15
N ARG A 131 12.78 -13.20 5.82
CA ARG A 131 13.03 -13.63 4.45
C ARG A 131 11.72 -13.72 3.64
N ASN A 132 10.67 -14.30 4.22
CA ASN A 132 9.36 -14.39 3.56
C ASN A 132 8.81 -12.99 3.24
N ILE A 133 8.83 -12.09 4.22
CA ILE A 133 8.37 -10.70 4.02
C ILE A 133 9.20 -9.99 2.94
N HIS A 134 10.52 -10.18 2.93
CA HIS A 134 11.40 -9.62 1.91
C HIS A 134 11.06 -10.13 0.49
N ILE A 135 10.87 -11.44 0.34
CA ILE A 135 10.43 -12.04 -0.93
C ILE A 135 9.09 -11.46 -1.39
N MET A 136 8.18 -11.23 -0.43
CA MET A 136 6.87 -10.65 -0.72
C MET A 136 7.00 -9.19 -1.22
N ILE A 137 7.87 -8.39 -0.59
CA ILE A 137 8.13 -7.01 -1.03
C ILE A 137 8.73 -7.00 -2.44
N GLU A 138 9.77 -7.81 -2.70
CA GLU A 138 10.40 -7.94 -4.01
C GLU A 138 9.37 -8.30 -5.09
N PHE A 139 8.53 -9.29 -4.84
CA PHE A 139 7.49 -9.71 -5.76
C PHE A 139 6.50 -8.58 -6.08
N LEU A 140 6.03 -7.85 -5.06
CA LEU A 140 5.12 -6.72 -5.25
C LEU A 140 5.78 -5.57 -6.01
N LEU A 141 7.07 -5.30 -5.77
CA LEU A 141 7.84 -4.27 -6.48
C LEU A 141 8.03 -4.60 -7.96
N ILE A 142 8.35 -5.86 -8.29
CA ILE A 142 8.42 -6.34 -9.68
C ILE A 142 7.09 -6.06 -10.37
N ILE A 143 5.98 -6.40 -9.73
CA ILE A 143 4.64 -6.21 -10.29
C ILE A 143 4.33 -4.72 -10.50
N LEU A 144 4.59 -3.87 -9.52
CA LEU A 144 4.31 -2.44 -9.62
C LEU A 144 5.22 -1.73 -10.64
N THR A 145 6.37 -2.31 -10.95
CA THR A 145 7.34 -1.76 -11.92
C THR A 145 7.09 -2.27 -13.34
N ASP A 146 6.83 -3.56 -13.50
CA ASP A 146 6.80 -4.24 -14.80
C ASP A 146 5.39 -4.36 -15.41
N VAL A 147 4.33 -4.10 -14.64
CA VAL A 147 2.97 -4.07 -15.18
C VAL A 147 2.82 -2.86 -16.11
N PRO A 148 2.60 -3.05 -17.44
CA PRO A 148 2.53 -1.95 -18.38
C PRO A 148 1.41 -0.98 -18.03
N LYS A 149 1.68 0.31 -18.24
CA LYS A 149 0.66 1.35 -18.02
C LYS A 149 -0.57 1.19 -18.93
N ASP A 150 -0.45 0.39 -19.96
CA ASP A 150 -1.49 0.13 -20.95
C ASP A 150 -2.52 -0.89 -20.44
N PHE A 151 -2.16 -1.64 -19.39
CA PHE A 151 -3.04 -2.54 -18.65
C PHE A 151 -4.15 -1.77 -17.90
N PHE A 152 -4.04 -0.44 -17.82
CA PHE A 152 -4.89 0.44 -17.02
C PHE A 152 -6.28 0.74 -17.63
N HIS A 153 -6.65 0.13 -18.76
CA HIS A 153 -7.85 0.53 -19.51
C HIS A 153 -9.19 -0.12 -19.12
N ASN A 154 -9.28 -0.95 -18.07
CA ASN A 154 -10.55 -1.61 -17.71
C ASN A 154 -10.67 -1.88 -16.20
N GLY A 155 -11.90 -1.99 -15.67
CA GLY A 155 -12.21 -2.24 -14.24
C GLY A 155 -11.59 -3.50 -13.60
N LYS A 156 -10.83 -4.29 -14.36
CA LYS A 156 -9.89 -5.31 -13.87
C LYS A 156 -8.71 -4.69 -13.11
N LEU A 157 -8.24 -3.50 -13.51
CA LEU A 157 -7.17 -2.77 -12.81
C LEU A 157 -7.53 -2.51 -11.35
N PHE A 158 -8.76 -2.05 -11.10
CA PHE A 158 -9.19 -1.71 -9.75
C PHE A 158 -9.17 -2.91 -8.81
N LYS A 159 -9.63 -4.08 -9.30
CA LYS A 159 -9.56 -5.33 -8.51
C LYS A 159 -8.12 -5.74 -8.25
N PHE A 160 -7.25 -5.59 -9.24
CA PHE A 160 -5.84 -5.93 -9.14
C PHE A 160 -5.08 -5.02 -8.16
N LEU A 161 -5.19 -3.70 -8.32
CA LEU A 161 -4.57 -2.73 -7.41
C LEU A 161 -5.11 -2.85 -5.99
N ALA A 162 -6.41 -3.07 -5.82
CA ALA A 162 -6.97 -3.33 -4.49
C ALA A 162 -6.31 -4.53 -3.81
N ARG A 163 -6.05 -5.61 -4.57
CA ARG A 163 -5.37 -6.80 -4.06
C ARG A 163 -3.91 -6.54 -3.70
N ILE A 164 -3.19 -5.79 -4.54
CA ILE A 164 -1.81 -5.35 -4.23
C ILE A 164 -1.80 -4.47 -2.98
N GLY A 165 -2.72 -3.52 -2.85
CA GLY A 165 -2.85 -2.65 -1.68
C GLY A 165 -3.12 -3.44 -0.40
N ALA A 166 -4.03 -4.42 -0.45
CA ALA A 166 -4.28 -5.32 0.67
C ALA A 166 -3.04 -6.13 1.06
N LEU A 167 -2.33 -6.72 0.09
CA LEU A 167 -1.08 -7.44 0.36
C LEU A 167 0.00 -6.53 0.94
N THR A 168 0.14 -5.31 0.42
CA THR A 168 1.09 -4.31 0.92
C THR A 168 0.77 -3.93 2.37
N ARG A 169 -0.52 -3.82 2.72
CA ARG A 169 -0.96 -3.59 4.10
C ARG A 169 -0.56 -4.74 5.02
N ASP A 170 -0.81 -5.98 4.60
CA ASP A 170 -0.53 -7.17 5.39
C ASP A 170 0.99 -7.34 5.58
N VAL A 171 1.78 -7.18 4.51
CA VAL A 171 3.25 -7.14 4.53
C VAL A 171 3.74 -6.08 5.54
N SER A 172 3.16 -4.88 5.50
CA SER A 172 3.52 -3.79 6.41
C SER A 172 3.20 -4.10 7.87
N ALA A 173 2.06 -4.71 8.15
CA ALA A 173 1.70 -5.13 9.51
C ALA A 173 2.68 -6.19 10.03
N MET A 174 3.03 -7.17 9.20
CA MET A 174 4.00 -8.21 9.56
C MET A 174 5.40 -7.64 9.80
N ALA A 175 5.87 -6.71 8.96
CA ALA A 175 7.16 -6.06 9.14
C ALA A 175 7.23 -5.31 10.49
N ARG A 176 6.17 -4.58 10.86
CA ARG A 176 6.06 -3.89 12.15
C ARG A 176 6.04 -4.86 13.32
N ASN A 177 5.21 -5.90 13.25
CA ASN A 177 5.16 -6.93 14.30
C ASN A 177 6.52 -7.62 14.49
N LEU A 178 7.24 -7.88 13.39
CA LEU A 178 8.56 -8.49 13.43
C LEU A 178 9.61 -7.57 14.06
N GLU A 179 9.56 -6.27 13.76
CA GLU A 179 10.39 -5.25 14.39
C GLU A 179 10.09 -5.12 15.90
N GLU A 180 8.83 -5.17 16.30
CA GLU A 180 8.45 -5.15 17.72
C GLU A 180 8.95 -6.40 18.46
N LYS A 181 8.80 -7.59 17.84
CA LYS A 181 9.33 -8.85 18.38
C LYS A 181 10.85 -8.92 18.42
N SER A 182 11.57 -8.18 17.57
CA SER A 182 13.04 -8.14 17.66
C SER A 182 13.53 -7.28 18.82
N LYS A 183 12.74 -6.27 19.23
CA LYS A 183 13.01 -5.40 20.38
C LYS A 183 12.62 -6.04 21.73
N ASN A 184 11.57 -6.86 21.72
CA ASN A 184 11.03 -7.52 22.91
C ASN A 184 11.48 -8.99 22.91
N ALA A 185 12.24 -9.45 23.92
CA ALA A 185 12.88 -10.78 23.95
C ALA A 185 11.94 -12.00 24.00
N GLU A 186 10.65 -11.84 23.71
CA GLU A 186 9.60 -12.86 23.86
C GLU A 186 9.07 -13.27 22.47
N SER A 187 9.60 -14.36 21.92
CA SER A 187 9.22 -14.87 20.60
C SER A 187 8.14 -15.95 20.72
N THR A 188 6.89 -15.64 20.37
CA THR A 188 5.85 -16.64 20.13
C THR A 188 5.82 -17.08 18.66
N ASN A 189 5.59 -18.38 18.43
CA ASN A 189 5.63 -19.09 17.13
C ASN A 189 4.54 -18.70 16.11
N GLU A 190 3.66 -17.74 16.41
CA GLU A 190 2.54 -17.34 15.54
C GLU A 190 2.96 -16.76 14.19
N THR A 191 4.19 -16.23 14.08
CA THR A 191 4.67 -15.53 12.89
C THR A 191 4.70 -16.43 11.63
N ASN A 192 4.92 -17.74 11.78
CA ASN A 192 5.06 -18.65 10.63
C ASN A 192 3.75 -18.85 9.86
N SER A 193 2.62 -18.96 10.56
CA SER A 193 1.30 -19.19 9.94
C SER A 193 0.86 -18.01 9.06
N ALA A 194 1.02 -16.78 9.56
CA ALA A 194 0.66 -15.58 8.83
C ALA A 194 1.50 -15.39 7.56
N THR A 195 2.82 -15.65 7.64
CA THR A 195 3.70 -15.58 6.45
C THR A 195 3.36 -16.63 5.40
N LEU A 196 2.91 -17.82 5.81
CA LEU A 196 2.49 -18.88 4.88
C LEU A 196 1.24 -18.47 4.09
N GLY A 197 0.24 -17.91 4.76
CA GLY A 197 -0.98 -17.43 4.10
C GLY A 197 -0.70 -16.33 3.07
N LEU A 198 0.37 -15.55 3.24
CA LEU A 198 0.74 -14.51 2.28
C LEU A 198 1.48 -15.07 1.06
N LEU A 199 2.31 -16.11 1.24
CA LEU A 199 2.87 -16.87 0.11
C LEU A 199 1.78 -17.51 -0.75
N GLU A 200 0.71 -18.02 -0.13
CA GLU A 200 -0.46 -18.52 -0.87
C GLU A 200 -1.15 -17.40 -1.67
N ASN A 201 -1.29 -16.21 -1.08
CA ASN A 201 -1.86 -15.05 -1.77
C ASN A 201 -1.02 -14.58 -2.96
N ILE A 202 0.31 -14.67 -2.88
CA ILE A 202 1.24 -14.42 -3.98
C ILE A 202 0.99 -15.42 -5.11
N GLU A 203 0.82 -16.69 -4.81
CA GLU A 203 0.58 -17.71 -5.85
C GLU A 203 -0.78 -17.48 -6.54
N VAL A 204 -1.79 -16.99 -5.82
CA VAL A 204 -3.04 -16.52 -6.44
C VAL A 204 -2.78 -15.32 -7.35
N LEU A 205 -1.99 -14.33 -6.91
CA LEU A 205 -1.73 -13.11 -7.69
C LEU A 205 -0.94 -13.44 -8.97
N ARG A 206 0.02 -14.35 -8.86
CA ARG A 206 0.79 -14.89 -9.98
C ARG A 206 -0.13 -15.55 -11.02
N ARG A 207 -1.11 -16.33 -10.56
CA ARG A 207 -2.12 -16.94 -11.46
C ARG A 207 -3.01 -15.89 -12.12
N GLU A 208 -3.45 -14.87 -11.38
CA GLU A 208 -4.23 -13.76 -11.94
C GLU A 208 -3.44 -13.00 -13.01
N LEU A 209 -2.18 -12.67 -12.73
CA LEU A 209 -1.26 -12.07 -13.69
C LEU A 209 -1.15 -12.95 -14.94
N LYS A 210 -0.87 -14.25 -14.77
CA LYS A 210 -0.81 -15.20 -15.89
C LYS A 210 -2.08 -15.18 -16.74
N ASN A 211 -3.26 -15.17 -16.12
CA ASN A 211 -4.55 -15.16 -16.81
C ASN A 211 -4.85 -13.87 -17.56
N VAL A 212 -4.19 -12.77 -17.23
CA VAL A 212 -4.41 -11.49 -17.91
C VAL A 212 -3.28 -11.19 -18.91
N TYR A 213 -2.04 -11.59 -18.65
CA TYR A 213 -0.88 -11.41 -19.54
C TYR A 213 -0.71 -12.50 -20.59
N LEU A 214 -1.04 -13.75 -20.26
CA LEU A 214 -0.85 -14.90 -21.16
C LEU A 214 -2.16 -15.40 -21.78
N LYS A 215 -3.19 -14.55 -21.87
CA LYS A 215 -4.23 -14.81 -22.87
C LYS A 215 -3.55 -14.68 -24.22
N THR A 216 -3.27 -15.82 -24.84
CA THR A 216 -2.88 -15.92 -26.25
C THR A 216 -3.77 -14.99 -27.08
N PRO A 217 -3.21 -14.20 -28.01
CA PRO A 217 -4.02 -13.54 -29.01
C PRO A 217 -4.92 -14.59 -29.65
N ASP A 218 -6.20 -14.29 -29.86
CA ASP A 218 -7.04 -15.17 -30.67
C ASP A 218 -6.30 -15.40 -31.99
N SER A 219 -6.08 -16.67 -32.35
CA SER A 219 -5.28 -17.07 -33.50
C SER A 219 -5.79 -16.50 -34.84
N SER A 220 -6.96 -15.87 -34.84
CA SER A 220 -7.59 -15.16 -35.95
C SER A 220 -7.03 -13.77 -36.23
N GLN A 221 -6.16 -13.20 -35.38
CA GLN A 221 -5.54 -11.88 -35.61
C GLN A 221 -4.12 -11.96 -36.22
N LEU A 222 -3.59 -13.16 -36.45
CA LEU A 222 -2.31 -13.37 -37.14
C LEU A 222 -2.52 -13.66 -38.63
N CYS A 223 -3.20 -12.75 -39.34
CA CYS A 223 -3.03 -12.65 -40.78
C CYS A 223 -1.94 -11.62 -41.05
N PHE A 224 -0.74 -12.10 -41.39
CA PHE A 224 0.27 -11.25 -42.01
C PHE A 224 -0.20 -10.84 -43.42
N PRO A 225 0.02 -9.58 -43.83
CA PRO A 225 -0.23 -9.14 -45.21
C PRO A 225 0.73 -9.80 -46.22
#